data_AF-A0A7W7VSX8-F1
#
_entry.id   AF-A0A7W7VSX8-F1
#
_cell.length_a   1.000
_cell.length_b   1.000
_cell.length_c   1.000
_cell.angle_alpha   90.00
_cell.angle_beta   90.00
_cell.angle_gamma   90.00
#
_symmetry.space_group_name_H-M   'P 1'
#
loop_
_entity.id
_entity.type
_entity.pdbx_description
1 polymer ?
#
loop_
_entity_poly.entity_id
_entity_poly.type
_entity_poly.pdbx_seq_one_letter_code
_entity_poly.pdbx_strand_id
1 'polypeptide(L)'
;MLNFRKVAVAALAVGALAVAPTMLPAGAAQAQGAASPRLGSAQTLPSPELASRGTAQLCAGIARGRCMAELVTVAPGSTKALTTSAPAGYGPADFAAAYKLPAATVGPANTIAILDEGAFPTLEANLNAYRSQYGLSACTTANGCFKQVDEYGGAPLAPGATADEKNFDEQVGGETTLDVDMASAACPTCHILEITVNRDMTTSQDQAAEDFGVAMDTAASLGASAASVSYQFAPDATLDLGQAARDFYHPGMAITASSGDGGYEGTPAGWPQNLPTVTSVSGTALYRTPGAGHNGYTEAAWDGSGSGCAAELPPALGQPSSVSANCGGHRAASDVAADADPTTGAAVYDDYTPFSGLKQTWLTVGGTSESSPFIAGLYARGGHVANVEGPNTLYAAPSSAFNDVTIGQNAPANSGCTVLCASGRGWDGPTGLGTPNGLSGF
;
A
#
# COMPACT_ATOMS: atom_id res chain seq x y z
N MET A 1 71.69 61.09 1.60
CA MET A 1 72.16 60.49 2.88
C MET A 1 70.93 59.81 3.46
N LEU A 2 70.77 58.50 3.65
CA LEU A 2 71.66 57.35 3.81
C LEU A 2 71.10 56.14 3.04
N ASN A 3 72.00 55.26 2.60
CA ASN A 3 71.78 53.93 2.01
C ASN A 3 71.00 52.99 2.96
N PHE A 4 70.36 51.93 2.42
CA PHE A 4 70.87 50.55 2.54
C PHE A 4 70.00 49.50 1.78
N ARG A 5 70.69 48.85 0.82
CA ARG A 5 70.69 47.43 0.42
C ARG A 5 69.42 46.68 -0.02
N LYS A 6 69.52 46.23 -1.27
CA LYS A 6 68.81 45.15 -1.98
C LYS A 6 68.77 43.83 -1.19
N VAL A 7 67.63 43.16 -1.25
CA VAL A 7 67.52 41.68 -1.21
C VAL A 7 66.54 41.27 -2.30
N ALA A 8 67.00 40.40 -3.20
CA ALA A 8 66.18 39.73 -4.20
C ALA A 8 65.53 38.50 -3.55
N VAL A 9 64.23 38.29 -3.74
CA VAL A 9 63.54 37.04 -3.41
C VAL A 9 62.65 36.66 -4.59
N ALA A 10 62.74 35.37 -4.91
CA ALA A 10 62.19 34.70 -6.08
C ALA A 10 60.65 34.70 -6.12
N ALA A 11 60.13 34.70 -7.34
CA ALA A 11 58.74 34.46 -7.64
C ALA A 11 58.37 32.98 -7.38
N LEU A 12 57.32 32.77 -6.59
CA LEU A 12 56.59 31.51 -6.50
C LEU A 12 55.11 31.84 -6.64
N ALA A 13 54.57 31.51 -7.81
CA ALA A 13 53.14 31.52 -8.07
C ALA A 13 52.48 30.37 -7.30
N VAL A 14 51.52 30.67 -6.44
CA VAL A 14 50.59 29.70 -5.88
C VAL A 14 49.20 30.09 -6.38
N GLY A 15 48.63 29.23 -7.21
CA GLY A 15 47.33 29.40 -7.85
C GLY A 15 46.17 29.44 -6.86
N ALA A 16 45.17 30.23 -7.20
CA ALA A 16 43.90 30.32 -6.48
C ALA A 16 43.18 28.96 -6.48
N LEU A 17 42.78 28.48 -5.30
CA LEU A 17 41.84 27.38 -5.16
C LEU A 17 40.45 27.85 -5.61
N ALA A 18 39.96 27.28 -6.71
CA ALA A 18 38.54 27.30 -7.04
C ALA A 18 37.83 26.25 -6.17
N VAL A 19 36.88 26.70 -5.34
CA VAL A 19 35.98 25.82 -4.60
C VAL A 19 34.86 25.40 -5.55
N ALA A 20 34.90 24.16 -6.04
CA ALA A 20 33.78 23.55 -6.74
C ALA A 20 32.79 22.98 -5.71
N PRO A 21 31.47 23.17 -5.87
CA PRO A 21 30.48 22.48 -5.04
C PRO A 21 30.49 21.00 -5.42
N THR A 22 30.84 20.15 -4.47
CA THR A 22 30.67 18.70 -4.59
C THR A 22 29.17 18.40 -4.58
N MET A 23 28.61 18.12 -5.75
CA MET A 23 27.31 17.44 -5.86
C MET A 23 27.47 16.05 -5.24
N LEU A 24 26.77 15.80 -4.13
CA LEU A 24 26.59 14.45 -3.61
C LEU A 24 25.64 13.72 -4.57
N PRO A 25 25.99 12.52 -5.09
CA PRO A 25 25.02 11.71 -5.78
C PRO A 25 23.98 11.21 -4.77
N ALA A 26 22.74 11.68 -4.92
CA ALA A 26 21.56 11.00 -4.41
C ALA A 26 21.40 9.67 -5.15
N GLY A 27 21.04 8.62 -4.42
CA GLY A 27 20.84 7.27 -4.95
C GLY A 27 21.62 6.23 -4.16
N ALA A 28 21.25 6.03 -2.90
CA ALA A 28 21.51 4.75 -2.26
C ALA A 28 20.56 3.75 -2.92
N ALA A 29 21.03 3.04 -3.96
CA ALA A 29 20.40 1.80 -4.38
C ALA A 29 20.48 0.85 -3.20
N GLN A 30 19.38 0.65 -2.48
CA GLN A 30 19.27 -0.41 -1.49
C GLN A 30 19.46 -1.74 -2.24
N ALA A 31 20.60 -2.38 -2.00
CA ALA A 31 20.80 -3.74 -2.43
C ALA A 31 19.76 -4.60 -1.69
N GLN A 32 18.84 -5.20 -2.44
CA GLN A 32 17.93 -6.22 -1.95
C GLN A 32 18.76 -7.28 -1.23
N GLY A 33 18.68 -7.29 0.11
CA GLY A 33 19.28 -8.33 0.92
C GLY A 33 18.67 -9.68 0.55
N ALA A 34 19.42 -10.76 0.77
CA ALA A 34 18.88 -12.11 0.61
C ALA A 34 17.56 -12.23 1.39
N ALA A 35 16.49 -12.65 0.70
CA ALA A 35 15.15 -12.81 1.26
C ALA A 35 15.21 -13.56 2.61
N SER A 36 14.43 -13.09 3.58
CA SER A 36 14.31 -13.79 4.86
C SER A 36 13.81 -15.22 4.60
N PRO A 37 14.26 -16.22 5.39
CA PRO A 37 13.81 -17.59 5.20
C PRO A 37 12.28 -17.66 5.36
N ARG A 38 11.58 -17.94 4.25
CA ARG A 38 10.13 -18.16 4.23
C ARG A 38 9.79 -19.22 5.27
N LEU A 39 8.90 -18.88 6.21
CA LEU A 39 8.51 -19.79 7.29
C LEU A 39 7.54 -20.90 6.83
N GLY A 40 7.17 -20.93 5.54
CA GLY A 40 6.19 -21.84 4.99
C GLY A 40 6.74 -23.08 4.28
N SER A 41 6.09 -24.22 4.50
CA SER A 41 6.19 -25.37 3.58
C SER A 41 5.15 -25.22 2.47
N ALA A 42 5.20 -26.00 1.38
CA ALA A 42 4.15 -25.98 0.36
C ALA A 42 2.73 -26.26 0.91
N GLN A 43 2.62 -26.84 2.11
CA GLN A 43 1.35 -27.15 2.77
C GLN A 43 0.73 -25.94 3.49
N THR A 44 1.50 -24.88 3.72
CA THR A 44 1.03 -23.67 4.42
C THR A 44 0.65 -22.54 3.47
N LEU A 45 0.90 -22.71 2.17
CA LEU A 45 0.53 -21.77 1.12
C LEU A 45 -0.95 -21.90 0.75
N PRO A 46 -1.58 -20.85 0.16
CA PRO A 46 -2.94 -20.94 -0.35
C PRO A 46 -3.09 -21.97 -1.47
N SER A 47 -2.08 -22.10 -2.34
CA SER A 47 -1.99 -23.12 -3.39
C SER A 47 -0.57 -23.68 -3.50
N PRO A 48 -0.41 -25.00 -3.74
CA PRO A 48 0.89 -25.58 -4.09
C PRO A 48 1.51 -24.99 -5.37
N GLU A 49 0.72 -24.36 -6.24
CA GLU A 49 1.19 -23.77 -7.50
C GLU A 49 2.10 -22.55 -7.28
N LEU A 50 1.97 -21.90 -6.12
CA LEU A 50 2.83 -20.78 -5.68
C LEU A 50 4.18 -21.25 -5.15
N ALA A 51 4.33 -22.53 -4.85
CA ALA A 51 5.58 -23.07 -4.37
C ALA A 51 6.67 -22.82 -5.42
N SER A 52 7.85 -22.37 -4.97
CA SER A 52 9.04 -22.09 -5.81
C SER A 52 8.86 -21.01 -6.90
N ARG A 53 7.87 -20.13 -6.76
CA ARG A 53 7.69 -18.97 -7.65
C ARG A 53 8.51 -17.75 -7.21
N GLY A 54 8.73 -16.86 -8.17
CA GLY A 54 9.30 -15.53 -7.93
C GLY A 54 8.20 -14.51 -7.67
N THR A 55 8.61 -13.28 -7.36
CA THR A 55 7.72 -12.11 -7.31
C THR A 55 8.33 -11.00 -8.16
N ALA A 56 7.51 -10.06 -8.59
CA ALA A 56 7.96 -8.83 -9.25
C ALA A 56 7.02 -7.68 -8.91
N GLN A 57 7.60 -6.50 -8.71
CA GLN A 57 6.84 -5.28 -8.47
C GLN A 57 5.89 -5.00 -9.65
N LEU A 58 4.64 -4.73 -9.33
CA LEU A 58 3.67 -4.19 -10.26
C LEU A 58 4.02 -2.72 -10.58
N CYS A 59 3.52 -2.17 -11.69
CA CYS A 59 3.76 -0.78 -12.07
C CYS A 59 5.24 -0.35 -12.26
N ALA A 60 6.19 -1.30 -12.28
CA ALA A 60 7.64 -1.02 -12.27
C ALA A 60 8.17 -0.29 -13.53
N GLY A 61 7.36 -0.18 -14.59
CA GLY A 61 7.73 0.46 -15.84
C GLY A 61 7.35 1.93 -15.88
N ILE A 62 6.41 2.26 -16.76
CA ILE A 62 6.06 3.65 -17.09
C ILE A 62 5.22 4.32 -15.99
N ALA A 63 4.58 3.52 -15.13
CA ALA A 63 3.95 3.96 -13.88
C ALA A 63 4.98 4.22 -12.75
N ARG A 64 6.28 4.09 -13.03
CA ARG A 64 7.41 4.46 -12.16
C ARG A 64 7.42 3.79 -10.78
N GLY A 65 6.85 2.60 -10.65
CA GLY A 65 6.88 1.80 -9.42
C GLY A 65 6.17 2.47 -8.24
N ARG A 66 5.12 3.27 -8.49
CA ARG A 66 4.36 3.97 -7.45
C ARG A 66 3.30 3.11 -6.78
N CYS A 67 2.82 2.06 -7.43
CA CYS A 67 1.90 1.10 -6.84
C CYS A 67 2.66 0.21 -5.84
N MET A 68 2.06 -0.06 -4.68
CA MET A 68 2.65 -0.87 -3.61
C MET A 68 2.17 -2.33 -3.69
N ALA A 69 2.26 -2.90 -4.90
CA ALA A 69 1.90 -4.28 -5.19
C ALA A 69 3.04 -5.09 -5.77
N GLU A 70 3.04 -6.38 -5.46
CA GLU A 70 3.88 -7.39 -6.08
C GLU A 70 3.04 -8.54 -6.63
N LEU A 71 3.35 -9.02 -7.84
CA LEU A 71 2.71 -10.20 -8.41
C LEU A 71 3.62 -11.42 -8.35
N VAL A 72 3.02 -12.61 -8.28
CA VAL A 72 3.74 -13.88 -8.42
C VAL A 72 4.14 -14.11 -9.87
N THR A 73 5.39 -14.48 -10.10
CA THR A 73 5.95 -14.74 -11.43
C THR A 73 6.19 -16.21 -11.70
N VAL A 74 6.29 -16.58 -12.98
CA VAL A 74 6.44 -17.99 -13.40
C VAL A 74 7.66 -18.70 -12.80
N ALA A 75 8.71 -17.96 -12.42
CA ALA A 75 9.92 -18.48 -11.80
C ALA A 75 10.69 -17.35 -11.08
N PRO A 76 11.56 -17.67 -10.10
CA PRO A 76 12.44 -16.70 -9.47
C PRO A 76 13.26 -15.90 -10.49
N GLY A 77 13.31 -14.57 -10.33
CA GLY A 77 14.00 -13.66 -11.25
C GLY A 77 13.29 -13.42 -12.59
N SER A 78 12.09 -13.98 -12.81
CA SER A 78 11.26 -13.66 -13.97
C SER A 78 10.47 -12.37 -13.73
N THR A 79 10.22 -11.61 -14.80
CA THR A 79 9.25 -10.50 -14.82
C THR A 79 7.89 -10.92 -15.40
N LYS A 80 7.73 -12.19 -15.78
CA LYS A 80 6.49 -12.70 -16.38
C LYS A 80 5.56 -13.18 -15.26
N ALA A 81 4.39 -12.55 -15.17
CA ALA A 81 3.32 -12.95 -14.27
C ALA A 81 2.94 -14.42 -14.44
N LEU A 82 2.67 -15.09 -13.32
CA LEU A 82 2.02 -16.39 -13.29
C LEU A 82 0.51 -16.18 -13.50
N THR A 83 -0.01 -16.66 -14.62
CA THR A 83 -1.45 -16.67 -14.89
C THR A 83 -2.00 -18.09 -14.76
N THR A 84 -3.16 -18.22 -14.13
CA THR A 84 -3.80 -19.52 -13.84
C THR A 84 -5.27 -19.49 -14.25
N SER A 85 -5.82 -20.65 -14.61
CA SER A 85 -7.22 -20.75 -15.04
C SER A 85 -8.22 -20.80 -13.87
N ALA A 86 -7.72 -20.96 -12.64
CA ALA A 86 -8.46 -20.96 -11.40
C ALA A 86 -7.63 -20.21 -10.34
N PRO A 87 -8.24 -19.64 -9.31
CA PRO A 87 -7.53 -18.90 -8.26
C PRO A 87 -6.36 -19.68 -7.64
N ALA A 88 -5.19 -19.06 -7.57
CA ALA A 88 -3.97 -19.65 -6.97
C ALA A 88 -3.52 -18.96 -5.66
N GLY A 89 -4.36 -18.15 -5.03
CA GLY A 89 -4.11 -17.36 -3.82
C GLY A 89 -5.30 -17.39 -2.86
N TYR A 90 -5.34 -16.50 -1.88
CA TYR A 90 -6.50 -16.40 -0.98
C TYR A 90 -7.69 -15.71 -1.64
N GLY A 91 -8.89 -16.12 -1.22
CA GLY A 91 -10.15 -15.47 -1.57
C GLY A 91 -10.90 -14.94 -0.34
N PRO A 92 -12.09 -14.33 -0.53
CA PRO A 92 -12.86 -13.68 0.54
C PRO A 92 -13.14 -14.58 1.75
N ALA A 93 -13.43 -15.86 1.53
CA ALA A 93 -13.72 -16.80 2.61
C ALA A 93 -12.48 -17.12 3.45
N ASP A 94 -11.28 -17.10 2.85
CA ASP A 94 -10.02 -17.32 3.56
C ASP A 94 -9.70 -16.12 4.45
N PHE A 95 -9.79 -14.89 3.91
CA PHE A 95 -9.60 -13.67 4.72
C PHE A 95 -10.63 -13.55 5.83
N ALA A 96 -11.90 -13.84 5.55
CA ALA A 96 -12.94 -13.83 6.57
C ALA A 96 -12.67 -14.85 7.69
N ALA A 97 -12.14 -16.03 7.35
CA ALA A 97 -11.76 -17.03 8.34
C ALA A 97 -10.53 -16.60 9.16
N ALA A 98 -9.45 -16.15 8.50
CA ALA A 98 -8.22 -15.72 9.14
C ALA A 98 -8.46 -14.56 10.12
N TYR A 99 -9.20 -13.55 9.68
CA TYR A 99 -9.49 -12.34 10.44
C TYR A 99 -10.76 -12.41 11.28
N LYS A 100 -11.37 -13.60 11.39
CA LYS A 100 -12.58 -13.87 12.20
C LYS A 100 -13.69 -12.87 11.92
N LEU A 101 -13.86 -12.50 10.67
CA LEU A 101 -14.91 -11.59 10.26
C LEU A 101 -16.28 -12.27 10.48
N PRO A 102 -17.31 -11.52 10.92
CA PRO A 102 -18.65 -12.05 11.00
C PRO A 102 -19.18 -12.41 9.60
N ALA A 103 -20.41 -12.94 9.53
CA ALA A 103 -21.07 -13.18 8.25
C ALA A 103 -21.08 -11.90 7.38
N ALA A 104 -20.92 -12.06 6.06
CA ALA A 104 -20.78 -10.95 5.10
C ALA A 104 -21.87 -9.87 5.20
N THR A 105 -23.07 -10.24 5.68
CA THR A 105 -24.22 -9.34 5.85
C THR A 105 -24.20 -8.54 7.16
N VAL A 106 -23.19 -8.72 8.00
CA VAL A 106 -23.01 -7.95 9.24
C VAL A 106 -22.19 -6.71 8.94
N GLY A 107 -22.75 -5.55 9.29
CA GLY A 107 -22.22 -4.23 8.97
C GLY A 107 -23.19 -3.43 8.10
N PRO A 108 -23.07 -2.09 8.04
CA PRO A 108 -23.76 -1.29 7.03
C PRO A 108 -23.19 -1.52 5.62
N ALA A 109 -23.99 -1.17 4.61
CA ALA A 109 -23.59 -1.11 3.21
C ALA A 109 -23.06 0.29 2.89
N ASN A 110 -21.93 0.67 3.51
CA ASN A 110 -21.30 1.96 3.26
C ASN A 110 -20.57 1.98 1.91
N THR A 111 -20.11 3.15 1.48
CA THR A 111 -19.31 3.32 0.25
C THR A 111 -17.82 3.28 0.57
N ILE A 112 -17.08 2.48 -0.19
CA ILE A 112 -15.62 2.41 -0.19
C ILE A 112 -15.14 3.08 -1.48
N ALA A 113 -14.30 4.11 -1.37
CA ALA A 113 -13.62 4.70 -2.50
C ALA A 113 -12.26 4.05 -2.74
N ILE A 114 -11.93 3.79 -3.99
CA ILE A 114 -10.64 3.29 -4.45
C ILE A 114 -10.10 4.31 -5.44
N LEU A 115 -8.90 4.83 -5.19
CA LEU A 115 -8.26 5.84 -6.01
C LEU A 115 -7.09 5.18 -6.75
N ASP A 116 -7.22 5.07 -8.08
CA ASP A 116 -6.23 4.40 -8.92
C ASP A 116 -5.89 5.24 -10.15
N GLU A 117 -4.62 5.24 -10.55
CA GLU A 117 -4.22 5.92 -11.79
C GLU A 117 -4.69 5.14 -13.03
N GLY A 118 -4.98 5.84 -14.12
CA GLY A 118 -5.25 5.19 -15.41
C GLY A 118 -6.70 4.82 -15.66
N ALA A 119 -6.96 4.32 -16.86
CA ALA A 119 -8.30 3.94 -17.29
C ALA A 119 -8.49 2.42 -17.21
N PHE A 120 -9.61 1.98 -16.62
CA PHE A 120 -10.02 0.57 -16.61
C PHE A 120 -11.50 0.40 -17.01
N PRO A 121 -11.82 0.45 -18.32
CA PRO A 121 -13.21 0.42 -18.82
C PRO A 121 -13.95 -0.91 -18.59
N THR A 122 -13.24 -2.01 -18.33
CA THR A 122 -13.79 -3.36 -18.11
C THR A 122 -13.78 -3.80 -16.66
N LEU A 123 -13.53 -2.88 -15.72
CA LEU A 123 -13.40 -3.19 -14.29
C LEU A 123 -14.66 -3.83 -13.70
N GLU A 124 -15.86 -3.32 -14.03
CA GLU A 124 -17.13 -3.93 -13.59
C GLU A 124 -17.24 -5.40 -14.02
N ALA A 125 -16.79 -5.75 -15.23
CA ALA A 125 -16.84 -7.13 -15.71
C ALA A 125 -15.85 -8.02 -14.95
N ASN A 126 -14.65 -7.50 -14.64
CA ASN A 126 -13.62 -8.20 -13.88
C ASN A 126 -14.07 -8.45 -12.44
N LEU A 127 -14.57 -7.40 -11.76
CA LEU A 127 -15.18 -7.51 -10.42
C LEU A 127 -16.31 -8.53 -10.38
N ASN A 128 -17.18 -8.59 -11.40
CA ASN A 128 -18.23 -9.59 -11.45
C ASN A 128 -17.72 -11.02 -11.68
N ALA A 129 -16.64 -11.20 -12.45
CA ALA A 129 -15.99 -12.50 -12.60
C ALA A 129 -15.40 -12.98 -11.26
N TYR A 130 -14.69 -12.09 -10.55
CA TYR A 130 -14.21 -12.32 -9.20
C TYR A 130 -15.33 -12.70 -8.24
N ARG A 131 -16.37 -11.86 -8.14
CA ARG A 131 -17.50 -12.07 -7.22
C ARG A 131 -18.26 -13.35 -7.54
N SER A 132 -18.44 -13.69 -8.81
CA SER A 132 -19.07 -14.94 -9.23
C SER A 132 -18.23 -16.16 -8.84
N GLN A 133 -16.90 -16.11 -8.97
CA GLN A 133 -16.02 -17.21 -8.58
C GLN A 133 -16.13 -17.52 -7.08
N TYR A 134 -16.26 -16.48 -6.25
CA TYR A 134 -16.33 -16.61 -4.79
C TYR A 134 -17.74 -16.61 -4.21
N GLY A 135 -18.77 -16.65 -5.06
CA GLY A 135 -20.17 -16.73 -4.63
C GLY A 135 -20.69 -15.46 -3.94
N LEU A 136 -20.09 -14.30 -4.22
CA LEU A 136 -20.57 -13.00 -3.77
C LEU A 136 -21.67 -12.48 -4.72
N SER A 137 -22.58 -11.64 -4.22
CA SER A 137 -23.61 -11.00 -5.05
C SER A 137 -22.97 -10.13 -6.13
N ALA A 138 -23.59 -9.96 -7.31
CA ALA A 138 -23.02 -9.05 -8.32
C ALA A 138 -22.89 -7.61 -7.81
N CYS A 139 -21.83 -6.90 -8.19
CA CYS A 139 -21.64 -5.48 -7.89
C CYS A 139 -21.54 -4.71 -9.21
N THR A 140 -22.61 -4.01 -9.58
CA THR A 140 -22.74 -3.41 -10.91
C THR A 140 -23.23 -1.98 -10.84
N THR A 141 -23.02 -1.23 -11.91
CA THR A 141 -23.65 0.08 -12.10
C THR A 141 -25.18 -0.07 -12.11
N ALA A 142 -25.69 -1.14 -12.72
CA ALA A 142 -27.13 -1.37 -12.87
C ALA A 142 -27.85 -1.63 -11.53
N ASN A 143 -27.18 -2.25 -10.55
CA ASN A 143 -27.73 -2.46 -9.21
C ASN A 143 -27.28 -1.40 -8.18
N GLY A 144 -26.50 -0.41 -8.64
CA GLY A 144 -25.99 0.69 -7.81
C GLY A 144 -24.88 0.31 -6.85
N CYS A 145 -24.36 -0.92 -6.90
CA CYS A 145 -23.24 -1.34 -6.05
C CYS A 145 -21.91 -0.75 -6.53
N PHE A 146 -21.69 -0.67 -7.85
CA PHE A 146 -20.45 -0.18 -8.42
C PHE A 146 -20.66 1.18 -9.11
N LYS A 147 -19.69 2.08 -8.97
CA LYS A 147 -19.61 3.33 -9.72
C LYS A 147 -18.13 3.62 -10.02
N GLN A 148 -17.84 4.09 -11.22
CA GLN A 148 -16.51 4.52 -11.65
C GLN A 148 -16.61 5.94 -12.24
N VAL A 149 -15.72 6.84 -11.81
CA VAL A 149 -15.68 8.27 -12.19
C VAL A 149 -14.24 8.74 -12.35
N ASP A 150 -14.02 9.93 -12.92
CA ASP A 150 -12.71 10.58 -12.84
C ASP A 150 -12.48 11.27 -11.49
N GLU A 151 -11.25 11.75 -11.25
CA GLU A 151 -10.86 12.51 -10.05
C GLU A 151 -11.69 13.78 -9.79
N TYR A 152 -12.51 14.24 -10.76
CA TYR A 152 -13.43 15.38 -10.63
C TYR A 152 -14.91 14.96 -10.48
N GLY A 153 -15.17 13.65 -10.33
CA GLY A 153 -16.52 13.08 -10.20
C GLY A 153 -17.31 12.98 -11.52
N GLY A 154 -16.63 13.19 -12.65
CA GLY A 154 -17.15 13.15 -14.01
C GLY A 154 -17.18 11.75 -14.63
N ALA A 155 -17.03 11.70 -15.95
CA ALA A 155 -16.92 10.43 -16.66
C ALA A 155 -15.51 9.86 -16.46
N PRO A 156 -15.35 8.54 -16.24
CA PRO A 156 -14.03 7.95 -16.01
C PRO A 156 -13.09 8.17 -17.20
N LEU A 157 -11.79 8.07 -16.93
CA LEU A 157 -10.77 8.22 -17.96
C LEU A 157 -11.04 7.30 -19.16
N ALA A 158 -10.95 7.87 -20.36
CA ALA A 158 -11.08 7.10 -21.59
C ALA A 158 -9.86 6.16 -21.77
N PRO A 159 -10.02 4.97 -22.36
CA PRO A 159 -8.91 4.05 -22.59
C PRO A 159 -7.75 4.69 -23.36
N GLY A 160 -6.52 4.27 -23.08
CA GLY A 160 -5.31 4.76 -23.71
C GLY A 160 -5.38 4.75 -25.25
N ALA A 161 -5.06 5.88 -25.86
CA ALA A 161 -5.07 6.01 -27.33
C ALA A 161 -3.71 5.63 -27.92
N THR A 162 -2.63 5.95 -27.22
CA THR A 162 -1.25 5.67 -27.60
C THR A 162 -0.73 4.35 -27.02
N ALA A 163 0.41 3.88 -27.52
CA ALA A 163 1.04 2.67 -26.98
C ALA A 163 1.49 2.86 -25.52
N ASP A 164 2.01 4.04 -25.18
CA ASP A 164 2.48 4.34 -23.82
C ASP A 164 1.31 4.47 -22.84
N GLU A 165 0.20 5.12 -23.22
CA GLU A 165 -1.00 5.17 -22.38
C GLU A 165 -1.62 3.78 -22.17
N LYS A 166 -1.68 2.94 -23.21
CA LYS A 166 -2.15 1.56 -23.05
C LYS A 166 -1.23 0.76 -22.14
N ASN A 167 0.09 0.97 -22.24
CA ASN A 167 1.05 0.30 -21.38
C ASN A 167 0.95 0.79 -19.93
N PHE A 168 0.65 2.07 -19.73
CA PHE A 168 0.34 2.63 -18.42
C PHE A 168 -0.94 1.98 -17.86
N ASP A 169 -2.05 2.05 -18.59
CA ASP A 169 -3.35 1.48 -18.22
C ASP A 169 -3.24 -0.03 -17.90
N GLU A 170 -2.45 -0.80 -18.66
CA GLU A 170 -2.22 -2.23 -18.37
C GLU A 170 -1.36 -2.47 -17.11
N GLN A 171 -0.37 -1.61 -16.84
CA GLN A 171 0.49 -1.76 -15.67
C GLN A 171 -0.25 -1.47 -14.37
N VAL A 172 -1.12 -0.47 -14.37
CA VAL A 172 -1.95 -0.08 -13.21
C VAL A 172 -3.23 -0.92 -13.11
N GLY A 173 -3.69 -1.56 -14.19
CA GLY A 173 -4.88 -2.42 -14.15
C GLY A 173 -4.79 -3.56 -13.12
N GLY A 174 -3.61 -4.15 -12.94
CA GLY A 174 -3.41 -5.16 -11.89
C GLY A 174 -3.60 -4.60 -10.48
N GLU A 175 -3.26 -3.32 -10.26
CA GLU A 175 -3.42 -2.61 -8.99
C GLU A 175 -4.90 -2.35 -8.75
N THR A 176 -5.57 -1.75 -9.74
CA THR A 176 -6.99 -1.42 -9.66
C THR A 176 -7.86 -2.67 -9.40
N THR A 177 -7.51 -3.79 -10.04
CA THR A 177 -8.20 -5.06 -9.78
C THR A 177 -7.97 -5.53 -8.36
N LEU A 178 -6.71 -5.53 -7.89
CA LEU A 178 -6.37 -5.93 -6.52
C LEU A 178 -7.17 -5.11 -5.51
N ASP A 179 -7.16 -3.79 -5.66
CA ASP A 179 -7.80 -2.89 -4.71
C ASP A 179 -9.31 -3.10 -4.64
N VAL A 180 -9.97 -3.16 -5.79
CA VAL A 180 -11.42 -3.36 -5.88
C VAL A 180 -11.83 -4.75 -5.40
N ASP A 181 -11.07 -5.79 -5.72
CA ASP A 181 -11.32 -7.15 -5.26
C ASP A 181 -11.13 -7.29 -3.74
N MET A 182 -10.13 -6.63 -3.16
CA MET A 182 -9.87 -6.66 -1.71
C MET A 182 -10.89 -5.86 -0.91
N ALA A 183 -11.31 -4.69 -1.39
CA ALA A 183 -12.44 -3.95 -0.82
C ALA A 183 -13.74 -4.78 -0.87
N SER A 184 -13.99 -5.44 -2.00
CA SER A 184 -15.12 -6.36 -2.22
C SER A 184 -15.07 -7.57 -1.27
N ALA A 185 -13.88 -8.14 -1.02
CA ALA A 185 -13.68 -9.25 -0.09
C ALA A 185 -13.94 -8.86 1.37
N ALA A 186 -13.44 -7.70 1.79
CA ALA A 186 -13.60 -7.18 3.14
C ALA A 186 -15.06 -6.83 3.45
N CYS A 187 -15.75 -6.16 2.51
CA CYS A 187 -17.15 -5.77 2.64
C CYS A 187 -17.99 -6.16 1.42
N PRO A 188 -18.47 -7.42 1.36
CA PRO A 188 -19.24 -7.89 0.20
C PRO A 188 -20.57 -7.16 -0.03
N THR A 189 -21.08 -6.44 0.97
CA THR A 189 -22.32 -5.65 0.90
C THR A 189 -22.12 -4.15 0.68
N CYS A 190 -20.88 -3.65 0.73
CA CYS A 190 -20.59 -2.23 0.53
C CYS A 190 -20.74 -1.83 -0.95
N HIS A 191 -20.95 -0.53 -1.16
CA HIS A 191 -20.83 0.08 -2.48
C HIS A 191 -19.34 0.36 -2.76
N ILE A 192 -18.92 0.18 -4.00
CA ILE A 192 -17.56 0.45 -4.46
C ILE A 192 -17.61 1.64 -5.43
N LEU A 193 -16.88 2.68 -5.07
CA LEU A 193 -16.62 3.86 -5.90
C LEU A 193 -15.17 3.80 -6.35
N GLU A 194 -14.93 3.45 -7.61
CA GLU A 194 -13.61 3.64 -8.19
C GLU A 194 -13.49 5.09 -8.74
N ILE A 195 -12.33 5.69 -8.54
CA ILE A 195 -11.96 7.01 -9.04
C ILE A 195 -10.68 6.88 -9.85
N THR A 196 -10.77 7.07 -11.17
CA THR A 196 -9.62 7.09 -12.07
C THR A 196 -8.86 8.41 -11.92
N VAL A 197 -7.63 8.33 -11.44
CA VAL A 197 -6.66 9.43 -11.28
C VAL A 197 -5.85 9.58 -12.57
N ASN A 198 -5.42 10.82 -12.84
CA ASN A 198 -4.66 11.22 -14.01
C ASN A 198 -3.52 10.25 -14.39
N ARG A 199 -3.44 9.91 -15.69
CA ARG A 199 -2.40 9.03 -16.27
C ARG A 199 -1.28 9.77 -17.00
N ASP A 200 -1.19 11.09 -16.87
CA ASP A 200 -0.18 11.86 -17.57
C ASP A 200 1.23 11.51 -17.06
N MET A 201 1.94 10.74 -17.88
CA MET A 201 3.30 10.26 -17.60
C MET A 201 4.35 11.38 -17.59
N THR A 202 3.97 12.61 -17.93
CA THR A 202 4.85 13.79 -17.87
C THR A 202 4.71 14.57 -16.58
N THR A 203 3.68 14.28 -15.77
CA THR A 203 3.42 14.89 -14.48
C THR A 203 4.59 14.68 -13.51
N SER A 204 4.86 15.71 -12.70
CA SER A 204 5.82 15.62 -11.59
C SER A 204 5.27 14.70 -10.49
N GLN A 205 6.12 14.24 -9.57
CA GLN A 205 5.61 13.47 -8.43
C GLN A 205 4.64 14.30 -7.59
N ASP A 206 4.97 15.56 -7.32
CA ASP A 206 4.14 16.43 -6.49
C ASP A 206 2.75 16.65 -7.10
N GLN A 207 2.69 16.90 -8.42
CA GLN A 207 1.40 17.09 -9.10
C GLN A 207 0.61 15.78 -9.16
N ALA A 208 1.27 14.63 -9.37
CA ALA A 208 0.57 13.34 -9.32
C ALA A 208 0.00 13.07 -7.92
N ALA A 209 0.74 13.39 -6.85
CA ALA A 209 0.24 13.32 -5.48
C ALA A 209 -0.92 14.31 -5.21
N GLU A 210 -0.87 15.51 -5.78
CA GLU A 210 -1.99 16.48 -5.74
C GLU A 210 -3.23 15.96 -6.48
N ASP A 211 -3.07 15.25 -7.61
CA ASP A 211 -4.18 14.62 -8.35
C ASP A 211 -4.89 13.57 -7.47
N PHE A 212 -4.14 12.81 -6.65
CA PHE A 212 -4.72 11.95 -5.60
C PHE A 212 -5.46 12.73 -4.50
N GLY A 213 -5.00 13.93 -4.15
CA GLY A 213 -5.71 14.84 -3.24
C GLY A 213 -7.07 15.25 -3.80
N VAL A 214 -7.12 15.66 -5.06
CA VAL A 214 -8.38 15.99 -5.76
C VAL A 214 -9.33 14.79 -5.79
N ALA A 215 -8.80 13.60 -6.07
CA ALA A 215 -9.59 12.36 -6.04
C ALA A 215 -10.14 12.04 -4.64
N MET A 216 -9.39 12.34 -3.57
CA MET A 216 -9.80 12.15 -2.18
C MET A 216 -10.97 13.07 -1.80
N ASP A 217 -10.88 14.35 -2.17
CA ASP A 217 -11.98 15.31 -2.02
C ASP A 217 -13.22 14.85 -2.78
N THR A 218 -13.05 14.32 -4.00
CA THR A 218 -14.13 13.74 -4.80
C THR A 218 -14.77 12.54 -4.10
N ALA A 219 -13.96 11.63 -3.53
CA ALA A 219 -14.46 10.49 -2.76
C ALA A 219 -15.35 10.95 -1.58
N ALA A 220 -14.87 11.90 -0.79
CA ALA A 220 -15.61 12.47 0.33
C ALA A 220 -16.91 13.16 -0.15
N SER A 221 -16.85 13.94 -1.23
CA SER A 221 -18.01 14.63 -1.80
C SER A 221 -19.10 13.67 -2.31
N LEU A 222 -18.70 12.49 -2.77
CA LEU A 222 -19.58 11.42 -3.26
C LEU A 222 -20.06 10.48 -2.13
N GLY A 223 -19.72 10.78 -0.88
CA GLY A 223 -20.23 10.07 0.30
C GLY A 223 -19.47 8.79 0.65
N ALA A 224 -18.20 8.69 0.29
CA ALA A 224 -17.34 7.62 0.78
C ALA A 224 -17.27 7.63 2.32
N SER A 225 -17.36 6.46 2.93
CA SER A 225 -17.12 6.27 4.37
C SER A 225 -15.70 5.81 4.65
N ALA A 226 -15.08 5.17 3.66
CA ALA A 226 -13.67 4.83 3.65
C ALA A 226 -13.07 5.04 2.25
N ALA A 227 -11.78 5.32 2.17
CA ALA A 227 -11.01 5.46 0.94
C ALA A 227 -9.66 4.76 1.08
N SER A 228 -9.21 4.08 0.02
CA SER A 228 -7.88 3.46 -0.07
C SER A 228 -7.02 4.16 -1.11
N VAL A 229 -5.74 4.33 -0.79
CA VAL A 229 -4.69 4.78 -1.72
C VAL A 229 -3.53 3.82 -1.66
N SER A 230 -3.35 3.05 -2.72
CA SER A 230 -2.33 2.02 -2.80
C SER A 230 -1.05 2.49 -3.51
N TYR A 231 -0.88 3.80 -3.58
CA TYR A 231 0.23 4.49 -4.23
C TYR A 231 1.11 5.21 -3.21
N GLN A 232 2.42 5.22 -3.46
CA GLN A 232 3.39 5.95 -2.66
C GLN A 232 4.17 6.97 -3.48
N PHE A 233 4.45 8.11 -2.85
CA PHE A 233 5.22 9.22 -3.37
C PHE A 233 6.36 9.59 -2.42
N ALA A 234 7.42 10.16 -2.96
CA ALA A 234 8.50 10.70 -2.14
C ALA A 234 7.96 11.86 -1.28
N PRO A 235 8.09 11.81 0.05
CA PRO A 235 7.56 12.83 0.94
C PRO A 235 8.46 14.07 0.90
N ASP A 236 7.83 15.24 0.96
CA ASP A 236 8.52 16.52 1.16
C ASP A 236 7.62 17.53 1.87
N ALA A 237 8.15 18.71 2.17
CA ALA A 237 7.39 19.75 2.85
C ALA A 237 6.18 20.27 2.04
N THR A 238 6.21 20.15 0.71
CA THR A 238 5.08 20.53 -0.16
C THR A 238 3.94 19.55 0.02
N LEU A 239 4.21 18.25 0.00
CA LEU A 239 3.19 17.22 0.18
C LEU A 239 2.73 17.09 1.64
N ASP A 240 3.64 17.19 2.60
CA ASP A 240 3.35 17.01 4.03
C ASP A 240 2.56 18.18 4.65
N LEU A 241 2.75 19.40 4.13
CA LEU A 241 2.19 20.64 4.72
C LEU A 241 1.34 21.46 3.73
N GLY A 242 1.31 21.06 2.46
CA GLY A 242 0.62 21.77 1.38
C GLY A 242 -0.82 21.35 1.17
N GLN A 243 -1.30 21.50 -0.07
CA GLN A 243 -2.70 21.25 -0.41
C GLN A 243 -3.03 19.76 -0.35
N ALA A 244 -2.17 18.90 -0.92
CA ALA A 244 -2.37 17.45 -0.89
C ALA A 244 -2.60 16.90 0.53
N ALA A 245 -1.83 17.32 1.54
CA ALA A 245 -2.09 16.92 2.93
C ALA A 245 -3.46 17.38 3.48
N ARG A 246 -3.96 18.55 3.03
CA ARG A 246 -5.28 19.06 3.45
C ARG A 246 -6.41 18.27 2.79
N ASP A 247 -6.23 17.84 1.56
CA ASP A 247 -7.20 17.03 0.82
C ASP A 247 -7.29 15.61 1.40
N PHE A 248 -6.27 15.17 2.15
CA PHE A 248 -6.28 13.93 2.94
C PHE A 248 -6.79 14.12 4.37
N TYR A 249 -7.57 15.18 4.64
CA TYR A 249 -8.19 15.43 5.94
C TYR A 249 -9.71 15.48 5.86
N HIS A 250 -10.33 14.32 6.12
CA HIS A 250 -11.78 14.17 6.17
C HIS A 250 -12.23 13.47 7.46
N PRO A 251 -12.41 14.21 8.57
CA PRO A 251 -12.98 13.66 9.79
C PRO A 251 -14.33 12.99 9.50
N GLY A 252 -14.52 11.78 10.00
CA GLY A 252 -15.71 10.98 9.71
C GLY A 252 -15.56 10.01 8.52
N MET A 253 -14.42 10.03 7.83
CA MET A 253 -14.07 9.13 6.73
C MET A 253 -12.73 8.46 7.03
N ALA A 254 -12.67 7.14 6.91
CA ALA A 254 -11.41 6.42 7.06
C ALA A 254 -10.57 6.52 5.79
N ILE A 255 -9.34 7.01 5.91
CA ILE A 255 -8.40 7.04 4.80
C ILE A 255 -7.27 6.06 5.10
N THR A 256 -7.07 5.08 4.24
CA THR A 256 -5.99 4.09 4.34
C THR A 256 -4.99 4.30 3.22
N ALA A 257 -3.72 4.05 3.52
CA ALA A 257 -2.70 3.99 2.50
C ALA A 257 -1.72 2.86 2.76
N SER A 258 -1.27 2.24 1.67
CA SER A 258 -0.22 1.22 1.68
C SER A 258 1.05 1.75 2.32
N SER A 259 1.60 1.02 3.28
CA SER A 259 2.76 1.49 4.05
C SER A 259 4.07 1.44 3.24
N GLY A 260 4.13 0.64 2.18
CA GLY A 260 5.29 0.44 1.33
C GLY A 260 5.63 -1.04 1.14
N ASP A 261 6.37 -1.34 0.07
CA ASP A 261 6.80 -2.71 -0.30
C ASP A 261 8.33 -2.88 -0.29
N GLY A 262 9.05 -1.86 0.17
CA GLY A 262 10.51 -1.81 0.22
C GLY A 262 11.14 -2.23 1.56
N GLY A 263 10.33 -2.65 2.53
CA GLY A 263 10.74 -2.88 3.91
C GLY A 263 10.84 -1.60 4.74
N TYR A 264 11.71 -1.57 5.75
CA TYR A 264 11.91 -0.40 6.61
C TYR A 264 12.48 0.80 5.84
N GLU A 265 11.71 1.89 5.81
CA GLU A 265 11.99 3.12 5.05
C GLU A 265 12.84 4.13 5.83
N GLY A 266 12.87 4.01 7.17
CA GLY A 266 13.57 4.96 8.02
C GLY A 266 12.82 6.26 8.19
N THR A 267 13.52 7.39 8.00
CA THR A 267 12.95 8.74 8.13
C THR A 267 13.45 9.58 6.95
N PRO A 268 12.55 10.10 6.09
CA PRO A 268 11.09 10.01 6.15
C PRO A 268 10.54 8.71 5.55
N ALA A 269 9.42 8.24 6.09
CA ALA A 269 8.55 7.24 5.45
C ALA A 269 7.66 7.90 4.39
N GLY A 270 7.22 7.15 3.37
CA GLY A 270 6.56 7.65 2.16
C GLY A 270 5.21 8.34 2.35
N TRP A 271 4.79 9.13 1.37
CA TRP A 271 3.50 9.82 1.34
C TRP A 271 2.47 9.02 0.50
N PRO A 272 1.16 9.00 0.82
CA PRO A 272 0.48 9.71 1.91
C PRO A 272 0.44 8.92 3.21
N GLN A 273 1.01 7.71 3.23
CA GLN A 273 0.97 6.87 4.42
C GLN A 273 1.67 7.51 5.61
N ASN A 274 2.53 8.52 5.44
CA ASN A 274 3.15 9.30 6.51
C ASN A 274 2.26 10.41 7.10
N LEU A 275 1.06 10.65 6.59
CA LEU A 275 0.18 11.71 7.10
C LEU A 275 -0.51 11.30 8.42
N PRO A 276 -0.60 12.18 9.44
CA PRO A 276 -1.29 11.88 10.71
C PRO A 276 -2.79 11.60 10.55
N THR A 277 -3.36 12.01 9.42
CA THR A 277 -4.79 11.89 9.07
C THR A 277 -5.09 10.62 8.26
N VAL A 278 -4.06 9.83 7.96
CA VAL A 278 -4.13 8.59 7.17
C VAL A 278 -3.72 7.41 8.05
N THR A 279 -4.48 6.32 7.96
CA THR A 279 -4.11 5.03 8.55
C THR A 279 -3.07 4.38 7.63
N SER A 280 -1.84 4.21 8.11
CA SER A 280 -0.79 3.47 7.41
C SER A 280 -1.02 1.96 7.58
N VAL A 281 -1.27 1.27 6.47
CA VAL A 281 -1.60 -0.16 6.46
C VAL A 281 -0.42 -0.97 5.92
N SER A 282 0.09 -1.86 6.77
CA SER A 282 1.26 -2.68 6.50
C SER A 282 0.92 -4.15 6.26
N GLY A 283 1.97 -4.94 6.03
CA GLY A 283 1.87 -6.27 5.48
C GLY A 283 2.34 -7.40 6.39
N THR A 284 1.62 -8.50 6.33
CA THR A 284 2.00 -9.81 6.89
C THR A 284 2.08 -10.86 5.79
N ALA A 285 2.72 -11.99 6.10
CA ALA A 285 2.57 -13.22 5.36
C ALA A 285 1.60 -14.14 6.10
N LEU A 286 0.45 -14.42 5.48
CA LEU A 286 -0.61 -15.26 6.05
C LEU A 286 -0.47 -16.73 5.64
N TYR A 287 -0.31 -17.61 6.62
CA TYR A 287 -0.09 -19.04 6.40
C TYR A 287 -1.26 -19.88 6.88
N ARG A 288 -1.71 -20.85 6.06
CA ARG A 288 -2.61 -21.92 6.51
C ARG A 288 -1.86 -22.86 7.44
N THR A 289 -2.25 -22.90 8.70
CA THR A 289 -1.66 -23.75 9.74
C THR A 289 -2.78 -24.50 10.48
N PRO A 290 -3.24 -25.65 9.96
CA PRO A 290 -4.35 -26.40 10.56
C PRO A 290 -4.14 -26.66 12.06
N GLY A 291 -5.13 -26.30 12.88
CA GLY A 291 -5.09 -26.46 14.33
C GLY A 291 -4.35 -25.34 15.09
N ALA A 292 -3.79 -24.35 14.40
CA ALA A 292 -3.33 -23.12 15.03
C ALA A 292 -4.51 -22.28 15.59
N GLY A 293 -4.17 -21.21 16.32
CA GLY A 293 -5.10 -20.13 16.61
C GLY A 293 -5.67 -19.50 15.34
N HIS A 294 -6.58 -18.53 15.47
CA HIS A 294 -7.08 -17.76 14.32
C HIS A 294 -7.75 -18.61 13.22
N ASN A 295 -8.54 -19.61 13.62
CA ASN A 295 -9.23 -20.53 12.70
C ASN A 295 -8.28 -21.34 11.79
N GLY A 296 -7.08 -21.66 12.28
CA GLY A 296 -6.10 -22.45 11.53
C GLY A 296 -5.20 -21.61 10.64
N TYR A 297 -4.94 -20.36 11.02
CA TYR A 297 -4.02 -19.46 10.35
C TYR A 297 -2.95 -18.93 11.32
N THR A 298 -1.79 -18.58 10.76
CA THR A 298 -0.69 -17.93 11.48
C THR A 298 -0.07 -16.86 10.61
N GLU A 299 0.45 -15.80 11.22
CA GLU A 299 1.04 -14.66 10.51
C GLU A 299 2.45 -14.37 11.02
N ALA A 300 3.27 -13.85 10.12
CA ALA A 300 4.56 -13.21 10.43
C ALA A 300 4.63 -11.90 9.66
N ALA A 301 5.41 -10.92 10.13
CA ALA A 301 5.66 -9.72 9.35
C ALA A 301 6.23 -10.08 7.98
N TRP A 302 5.66 -9.49 6.93
CA TRP A 302 6.21 -9.61 5.59
C TRP A 302 7.48 -8.77 5.49
N ASP A 303 8.53 -9.29 4.87
CA ASP A 303 9.83 -8.60 4.81
C ASP A 303 9.83 -7.39 3.87
N GLY A 304 8.89 -7.32 2.92
CA GLY A 304 8.62 -6.15 2.09
C GLY A 304 7.75 -5.08 2.79
N SER A 305 7.06 -5.42 3.88
CA SER A 305 6.14 -4.51 4.57
C SER A 305 6.81 -3.18 4.93
N GLY A 306 6.20 -2.05 4.57
CA GLY A 306 6.72 -0.72 4.84
C GLY A 306 6.56 -0.32 6.31
N SER A 307 7.59 0.33 6.87
CA SER A 307 7.51 0.98 8.18
C SER A 307 8.52 2.12 8.29
N GLY A 308 8.33 3.05 9.22
CA GLY A 308 9.23 4.19 9.37
C GLY A 308 8.68 5.31 10.21
N CYS A 309 9.25 6.49 10.04
CA CYS A 309 8.87 7.71 10.74
C CYS A 309 8.65 8.84 9.75
N ALA A 310 7.66 9.70 9.99
CA ALA A 310 7.64 11.00 9.33
C ALA A 310 8.81 11.85 9.82
N ALA A 311 9.34 12.73 8.96
CA ALA A 311 10.43 13.63 9.33
C ALA A 311 9.95 14.75 10.26
N GLU A 312 8.85 15.40 9.92
CA GLU A 312 8.41 16.63 10.60
C GLU A 312 6.96 16.58 11.09
N LEU A 313 6.21 15.53 10.75
CA LEU A 313 4.79 15.44 11.08
C LEU A 313 4.56 14.96 12.53
N PRO A 314 3.57 15.52 13.23
CA PRO A 314 3.25 15.11 14.58
C PRO A 314 2.68 13.68 14.61
N PRO A 315 2.67 13.00 15.76
CA PRO A 315 1.98 11.74 15.90
C PRO A 315 0.50 11.85 15.49
N ALA A 316 -0.03 10.79 14.91
CA ALA A 316 -1.46 10.70 14.63
C ALA A 316 -2.29 10.83 15.92
N LEU A 317 -3.54 11.29 15.79
CA LEU A 317 -4.45 11.38 16.93
C LEU A 317 -4.59 10.00 17.59
N GLY A 318 -4.38 9.93 18.90
CA GLY A 318 -4.44 8.68 19.66
C GLY A 318 -3.19 7.80 19.57
N GLN A 319 -2.23 8.07 18.68
CA GLN A 319 -0.98 7.31 18.62
C GLN A 319 -0.24 7.42 19.97
N PRO A 320 0.04 6.29 20.65
CA PRO A 320 0.65 6.31 21.98
C PRO A 320 2.01 7.01 21.99
N SER A 321 2.32 7.76 23.05
CA SER A 321 3.62 8.42 23.18
C SER A 321 4.79 7.43 23.24
N SER A 322 4.56 6.20 23.68
CA SER A 322 5.54 5.11 23.62
C SER A 322 5.84 4.65 22.19
N VAL A 323 4.90 4.83 21.26
CA VAL A 323 5.07 4.53 19.84
C VAL A 323 5.84 5.67 19.17
N SER A 324 5.37 6.91 19.30
CA SER A 324 6.03 8.07 18.69
C SER A 324 7.42 8.37 19.26
N ALA A 325 7.72 7.96 20.50
CA ALA A 325 9.08 8.03 21.05
C ALA A 325 10.13 7.28 20.21
N ASN A 326 9.74 6.23 19.48
CA ASN A 326 10.63 5.51 18.56
C ASN A 326 10.99 6.35 17.33
N CYS A 327 10.18 7.36 17.04
CA CYS A 327 10.35 8.33 15.96
C CYS A 327 10.71 9.72 16.50
N GLY A 328 11.33 9.81 17.68
CA GLY A 328 11.75 11.10 18.25
C GLY A 328 10.59 12.04 18.60
N GLY A 329 9.37 11.51 18.74
CA GLY A 329 8.15 12.27 18.97
C GLY A 329 7.36 12.61 17.70
N HIS A 330 7.82 12.17 16.53
CA HIS A 330 7.10 12.29 15.25
C HIS A 330 6.18 11.09 15.00
N ARG A 331 5.38 11.19 13.94
CA ARG A 331 4.52 10.08 13.48
C ARG A 331 5.33 8.83 13.19
N ALA A 332 4.93 7.73 13.81
CA ALA A 332 5.43 6.40 13.46
C ALA A 332 4.46 5.68 12.51
N ALA A 333 4.99 4.98 11.53
CA ALA A 333 4.30 4.03 10.67
C ALA A 333 4.84 2.61 10.94
N SER A 334 4.03 1.55 10.83
CA SER A 334 2.62 1.51 10.41
C SER A 334 1.62 1.53 11.57
N ASP A 335 0.31 1.60 11.29
CA ASP A 335 -0.75 1.62 12.31
C ASP A 335 -1.41 0.24 12.53
N VAL A 336 -1.64 -0.51 11.44
CA VAL A 336 -2.29 -1.83 11.43
C VAL A 336 -1.81 -2.62 10.21
N ALA A 337 -1.99 -3.94 10.20
CA ALA A 337 -1.60 -4.78 9.08
C ALA A 337 -2.71 -5.71 8.58
N ALA A 338 -2.55 -6.25 7.37
CA ALA A 338 -3.24 -7.44 6.87
C ALA A 338 -2.29 -8.25 5.98
N ASP A 339 -2.76 -9.30 5.30
CA ASP A 339 -1.94 -10.07 4.36
C ASP A 339 -1.47 -9.18 3.22
N ALA A 340 -0.22 -9.38 2.83
CA ALA A 340 0.47 -8.60 1.81
C ALA A 340 1.66 -9.35 1.20
N ASP A 341 2.11 -10.49 1.74
CA ASP A 341 3.18 -11.23 1.08
C ASP A 341 2.62 -11.83 -0.23
N PRO A 342 3.11 -11.44 -1.43
CA PRO A 342 2.59 -11.96 -2.70
C PRO A 342 2.68 -13.48 -2.82
N THR A 343 3.55 -14.13 -2.06
CA THR A 343 3.67 -15.60 -2.04
C THR A 343 2.57 -16.28 -1.21
N THR A 344 1.87 -15.51 -0.38
CA THR A 344 0.63 -15.91 0.29
C THR A 344 -0.58 -15.09 -0.15
N GLY A 345 -0.44 -14.10 -1.03
CA GLY A 345 -1.46 -13.08 -1.25
C GLY A 345 -2.73 -13.50 -1.99
N ALA A 346 -3.53 -12.49 -2.31
CA ALA A 346 -4.84 -12.60 -2.91
C ALA A 346 -4.81 -13.20 -4.34
N ALA A 347 -5.83 -14.00 -4.66
CA ALA A 347 -6.14 -14.34 -6.04
C ALA A 347 -7.17 -13.38 -6.62
N VAL A 348 -6.73 -12.60 -7.62
CA VAL A 348 -7.50 -11.52 -8.26
C VAL A 348 -7.74 -11.82 -9.73
N TYR A 349 -8.83 -11.30 -10.28
CA TYR A 349 -9.20 -11.54 -11.68
C TYR A 349 -8.96 -10.31 -12.55
N ASP A 350 -7.97 -10.38 -13.43
CA ASP A 350 -7.63 -9.29 -14.36
C ASP A 350 -7.51 -9.84 -15.78
N ASP A 351 -8.31 -9.33 -16.71
CA ASP A 351 -8.23 -9.58 -18.15
C ASP A 351 -7.93 -8.33 -18.99
N TYR A 352 -7.63 -7.21 -18.35
CA TYR A 352 -7.42 -5.92 -18.99
C TYR A 352 -5.98 -5.75 -19.45
N THR A 353 -5.71 -6.20 -20.67
CA THR A 353 -4.39 -6.08 -21.31
C THR A 353 -4.42 -5.26 -22.60
N PRO A 354 -4.70 -3.96 -22.54
CA PRO A 354 -4.82 -3.10 -23.72
C PRO A 354 -3.51 -2.94 -24.50
N PHE A 355 -2.34 -3.24 -23.90
CA PHE A 355 -1.03 -3.11 -24.53
C PHE A 355 -0.47 -4.44 -25.03
N SER A 356 -0.37 -5.45 -24.17
CA SER A 356 0.23 -6.75 -24.51
C SER A 356 -0.73 -7.71 -25.20
N GLY A 357 -2.04 -7.54 -25.01
CA GLY A 357 -3.07 -8.46 -25.50
C GLY A 357 -3.00 -9.86 -24.88
N LEU A 358 -2.29 -10.02 -23.75
CA LEU A 358 -2.19 -11.27 -23.03
C LEU A 358 -3.52 -11.59 -22.34
N LYS A 359 -4.05 -12.81 -22.50
CA LYS A 359 -5.18 -13.24 -21.67
C LYS A 359 -4.69 -13.53 -20.26
N GLN A 360 -4.70 -12.51 -19.42
CA GLN A 360 -4.64 -12.66 -17.97
C GLN A 360 -6.01 -13.15 -17.49
N THR A 361 -6.03 -13.93 -16.41
CA THR A 361 -7.27 -14.54 -15.88
C THR A 361 -7.19 -14.48 -14.37
N TRP A 362 -6.48 -15.41 -13.73
CA TRP A 362 -6.19 -15.31 -12.30
C TRP A 362 -4.71 -14.99 -12.08
N LEU A 363 -4.48 -13.92 -11.35
CA LEU A 363 -3.18 -13.52 -10.83
C LEU A 363 -3.14 -13.80 -9.33
N THR A 364 -1.95 -14.01 -8.80
CA THR A 364 -1.71 -13.94 -7.36
C THR A 364 -0.87 -12.70 -7.11
N VAL A 365 -1.41 -11.80 -6.29
CA VAL A 365 -0.86 -10.47 -6.06
C VAL A 365 -0.89 -10.23 -4.56
N GLY A 366 0.14 -9.57 -4.05
CA GLY A 366 0.21 -9.02 -2.71
C GLY A 366 0.78 -7.62 -2.79
N GLY A 367 1.63 -7.28 -1.84
CA GLY A 367 2.01 -5.91 -1.52
C GLY A 367 1.09 -5.29 -0.49
N THR A 368 1.51 -4.17 0.09
CA THR A 368 0.66 -3.43 1.03
C THR A 368 -0.59 -2.87 0.35
N SER A 369 -0.62 -2.81 -0.98
CA SER A 369 -1.83 -2.64 -1.82
C SER A 369 -2.88 -3.73 -1.67
N GLU A 370 -2.54 -4.94 -1.22
CA GLU A 370 -3.55 -5.93 -0.84
C GLU A 370 -4.22 -5.51 0.49
N SER A 371 -3.39 -5.09 1.44
CA SER A 371 -3.79 -4.83 2.81
C SER A 371 -4.60 -3.54 2.98
N SER A 372 -4.21 -2.44 2.33
CA SER A 372 -4.86 -1.12 2.46
C SER A 372 -6.36 -1.14 2.10
N PRO A 373 -6.76 -1.55 0.88
CA PRO A 373 -8.17 -1.59 0.47
C PRO A 373 -8.98 -2.62 1.24
N PHE A 374 -8.35 -3.71 1.71
CA PHE A 374 -9.01 -4.63 2.63
C PHE A 374 -9.37 -3.93 3.95
N ILE A 375 -8.45 -3.18 4.56
CA ILE A 375 -8.71 -2.41 5.78
C ILE A 375 -9.72 -1.28 5.54
N ALA A 376 -9.68 -0.57 4.41
CA ALA A 376 -10.71 0.40 4.04
C ALA A 376 -12.10 -0.27 4.00
N GLY A 377 -12.19 -1.47 3.43
CA GLY A 377 -13.41 -2.26 3.44
C GLY A 377 -13.88 -2.65 4.83
N LEU A 378 -12.97 -2.93 5.77
CA LEU A 378 -13.34 -3.20 7.16
C LEU A 378 -13.86 -1.94 7.87
N TYR A 379 -13.29 -0.76 7.65
CA TYR A 379 -13.85 0.50 8.16
C TYR A 379 -15.26 0.76 7.64
N ALA A 380 -15.48 0.59 6.33
CA ALA A 380 -16.81 0.75 5.75
C ALA A 380 -17.80 -0.27 6.33
N ARG A 381 -17.37 -1.52 6.54
CA ARG A 381 -18.19 -2.61 7.09
C ARG A 381 -18.42 -2.53 8.59
N GLY A 382 -17.48 -2.03 9.37
CA GLY A 382 -17.64 -1.80 10.81
C GLY A 382 -18.58 -0.63 11.06
N GLY A 383 -18.47 0.40 10.22
CA GLY A 383 -19.39 1.53 10.19
C GLY A 383 -19.20 2.51 11.34
N HIS A 384 -18.13 2.37 12.13
CA HIS A 384 -17.81 3.26 13.24
C HIS A 384 -17.00 4.50 12.79
N VAL A 385 -17.24 4.95 11.55
CA VAL A 385 -16.43 5.99 10.88
C VAL A 385 -16.67 7.40 11.40
N ALA A 386 -17.79 7.70 12.06
CA ALA A 386 -18.16 9.06 12.48
C ALA A 386 -17.14 9.75 13.41
N ASN A 387 -16.32 8.97 14.13
CA ASN A 387 -15.26 9.50 15.01
C ASN A 387 -13.86 9.29 14.44
N VAL A 388 -13.73 8.77 13.21
CA VAL A 388 -12.44 8.49 12.59
C VAL A 388 -11.77 9.80 12.19
N GLU A 389 -10.52 9.93 12.62
CA GLU A 389 -9.58 10.97 12.24
C GLU A 389 -8.19 10.33 12.24
N GLY A 390 -7.73 9.90 11.05
CA GLY A 390 -6.60 9.00 10.93
C GLY A 390 -6.80 7.66 11.66
N PRO A 391 -5.77 7.08 12.27
CA PRO A 391 -5.83 5.79 12.97
C PRO A 391 -6.39 5.85 14.41
N ASN A 392 -7.04 6.95 14.81
CA ASN A 392 -7.41 7.19 16.21
C ASN A 392 -8.32 6.11 16.83
N THR A 393 -9.26 5.56 16.06
CA THR A 393 -10.17 4.51 16.53
C THR A 393 -9.43 3.18 16.75
N LEU A 394 -8.40 2.89 15.96
CA LEU A 394 -7.57 1.70 16.14
C LEU A 394 -6.81 1.77 17.46
N TYR A 395 -6.21 2.92 17.77
CA TYR A 395 -5.49 3.12 19.03
C TYR A 395 -6.39 3.18 20.27
N ALA A 396 -7.66 3.53 20.09
CA ALA A 396 -8.67 3.49 21.15
C ALA A 396 -9.31 2.11 21.36
N ALA A 397 -9.20 1.22 20.37
CA ALA A 397 -9.79 -0.11 20.42
C ALA A 397 -9.09 -0.99 21.47
N PRO A 398 -9.80 -1.96 22.09
CA PRO A 398 -9.16 -2.94 22.96
C PRO A 398 -8.17 -3.78 22.16
N SER A 399 -7.04 -4.17 22.75
CA SER A 399 -6.03 -4.98 22.05
C SER A 399 -6.56 -6.33 21.52
N SER A 400 -7.67 -6.83 22.07
CA SER A 400 -8.36 -8.02 21.55
C SER A 400 -9.03 -7.82 20.18
N ALA A 401 -9.15 -6.57 19.71
CA ALA A 401 -9.62 -6.23 18.36
C ALA A 401 -8.60 -6.61 17.28
N PHE A 402 -7.37 -6.94 17.68
CA PHE A 402 -6.29 -7.30 16.77
C PHE A 402 -5.64 -8.64 17.15
N ASN A 403 -5.01 -9.27 16.18
CA ASN A 403 -4.09 -10.38 16.37
C ASN A 403 -2.67 -9.81 16.36
N ASP A 404 -2.01 -9.88 17.52
CA ASP A 404 -0.64 -9.37 17.70
C ASP A 404 0.36 -10.27 16.95
N VAL A 405 1.02 -9.72 15.93
CA VAL A 405 2.01 -10.44 15.11
C VAL A 405 3.38 -10.23 15.72
N THR A 406 3.93 -11.26 16.36
CA THR A 406 5.11 -11.08 17.22
C THR A 406 6.42 -11.62 16.63
N ILE A 407 6.42 -11.98 15.35
CA ILE A 407 7.58 -12.58 14.67
C ILE A 407 7.74 -12.01 13.26
N GLY A 408 8.98 -11.99 12.78
CA GLY A 408 9.33 -11.43 11.48
C GLY A 408 9.97 -10.05 11.59
N GLN A 409 10.49 -9.57 10.46
CA GLN A 409 11.15 -8.28 10.35
C GLN A 409 11.17 -7.83 8.89
N ASN A 410 11.14 -6.52 8.67
CA ASN A 410 11.16 -5.89 7.34
C ASN A 410 12.47 -5.13 7.07
N ALA A 411 13.53 -5.46 7.82
CA ALA A 411 14.88 -4.98 7.58
C ALA A 411 15.84 -6.18 7.49
N PRO A 412 17.01 -6.03 6.86
CA PRO A 412 18.01 -7.10 6.86
C PRO A 412 18.36 -7.59 8.26
N ALA A 413 18.62 -8.90 8.39
CA ALA A 413 19.08 -9.49 9.64
C ALA A 413 20.34 -8.76 10.15
N ASN A 414 20.37 -8.44 11.45
CA ASN A 414 21.45 -7.69 12.10
C ASN A 414 21.61 -6.23 11.65
N SER A 415 20.57 -5.60 11.08
CA SER A 415 20.54 -4.16 10.80
C SER A 415 20.69 -3.28 12.05
N GLY A 416 20.50 -3.86 13.25
CA GLY A 416 20.51 -3.15 14.52
C GLY A 416 19.23 -2.36 14.79
N CYS A 417 18.27 -2.39 13.86
CA CYS A 417 16.96 -1.81 14.05
C CYS A 417 16.09 -2.74 14.91
N THR A 418 15.19 -2.15 15.70
CA THR A 418 14.42 -2.82 16.75
C THR A 418 12.93 -2.70 16.48
N VAL A 419 12.17 -2.01 17.33
CA VAL A 419 10.70 -1.95 17.27
C VAL A 419 10.17 -1.37 15.95
N LEU A 420 10.93 -0.54 15.24
CA LEU A 420 10.51 0.00 13.95
C LEU A 420 10.59 -1.00 12.80
N CYS A 421 11.28 -2.13 12.94
CA CYS A 421 11.48 -3.07 11.83
C CYS A 421 11.49 -4.55 12.21
N ALA A 422 11.32 -4.87 13.50
CA ALA A 422 11.25 -6.23 14.00
C ALA A 422 9.98 -6.37 14.83
N SER A 423 9.18 -7.36 14.49
CA SER A 423 7.91 -7.58 15.17
C SER A 423 8.09 -8.13 16.58
N GLY A 424 7.18 -7.74 17.45
CA GLY A 424 7.26 -7.98 18.88
C GLY A 424 5.89 -7.99 19.51
N ARG A 425 5.82 -7.88 20.83
CA ARG A 425 4.53 -7.83 21.52
C ARG A 425 3.98 -6.41 21.49
N GLY A 426 2.74 -6.25 21.05
CA GLY A 426 2.06 -4.96 20.97
C GLY A 426 2.46 -4.22 19.70
N TRP A 427 2.53 -2.89 19.76
CA TRP A 427 2.86 -2.12 18.56
C TRP A 427 4.30 -2.37 18.11
N ASP A 428 4.48 -2.68 16.83
CA ASP A 428 5.75 -2.66 16.12
C ASP A 428 5.61 -2.04 14.73
N GLY A 429 6.72 -1.59 14.15
CA GLY A 429 6.73 -0.94 12.84
C GLY A 429 6.21 -1.83 11.70
N PRO A 430 6.69 -3.09 11.57
CA PRO A 430 6.29 -3.95 10.46
C PRO A 430 4.80 -4.29 10.42
N THR A 431 4.10 -4.32 11.55
CA THR A 431 2.69 -4.76 11.62
C THR A 431 1.74 -3.85 12.38
N GLY A 432 2.23 -2.72 12.92
CA GLY A 432 1.43 -1.78 13.69
C GLY A 432 0.84 -2.45 14.94
N LEU A 433 -0.47 -2.32 15.14
CA LEU A 433 -1.23 -3.01 16.20
C LEU A 433 -1.47 -4.50 15.92
N GLY A 434 -1.02 -5.02 14.78
CA GLY A 434 -1.28 -6.36 14.29
C GLY A 434 -2.41 -6.40 13.26
N THR A 435 -3.04 -7.57 13.08
CA THR A 435 -4.07 -7.80 12.05
C THR A 435 -5.49 -7.83 12.61
N PRO A 436 -6.55 -7.64 11.81
CA PRO A 436 -7.93 -7.61 12.29
C PRO A 436 -8.36 -8.91 13.02
N ASN A 437 -9.07 -8.74 14.13
CA ASN A 437 -9.75 -9.81 14.86
C ASN A 437 -11.23 -9.46 14.98
N GLY A 438 -11.96 -9.60 13.87
CA GLY A 438 -13.31 -9.11 13.70
C GLY A 438 -13.35 -7.63 13.31
N LEU A 439 -14.49 -6.98 13.60
CA LEU A 439 -14.77 -5.59 13.19
C LEU A 439 -14.63 -4.57 14.32
N SER A 440 -14.24 -4.96 15.54
CA SER A 440 -14.33 -4.06 16.70
C SER A 440 -13.39 -2.85 16.66
N GLY A 441 -12.35 -2.88 15.83
CA GLY A 441 -11.46 -1.73 15.60
C GLY A 441 -11.92 -0.76 14.52
N PHE A 442 -12.97 -1.11 13.76
CA PHE A 442 -13.31 -0.51 12.46
C PHE A 442 -14.73 0.05 12.42
#